data_AF-A0A5Q4EI66-F1
#
_entry.id   AF-A0A5Q4EI66-F1
#
_cell.length_a   1.000
_cell.length_b   1.000
_cell.length_c   1.000
_cell.angle_alpha   90.00
_cell.angle_beta   90.00
_cell.angle_gamma   90.00
#
_symmetry.space_group_name_H-M   'P 1'
#
loop_
_entity.id
_entity.type
_entity.pdbx_description
1 polymer ?
#
loop_
_entity_poly.entity_id
_entity_poly.type
_entity_poly.pdbx_seq_one_letter_code
_entity_poly.pdbx_strand_id
1 'polypeptide(L)'
;LILGTGGASKAAEWVLKKHGCQITFVSRKPASENTVSWDDLNKSSISGFELIINTTPLGMHPNIDEYPPLPYDTAEKKHTFFDLIYNPAETAFLRKAKGRGCKVINGLYMLEQQAEKAWETWNTDEQITP
;
A
#
# COMPACT_ATOMS: atom_id res chain seq x y z
N LEU A 1 -2.69 8.23 -1.25
CA LEU A 1 -3.03 7.46 -2.46
C LEU A 1 -2.93 5.96 -2.15
N ILE A 2 -4.01 5.21 -2.35
CA ILE A 2 -4.02 3.75 -2.14
C ILE A 2 -4.21 3.06 -3.49
N LEU A 3 -3.28 2.16 -3.83
CA LEU A 3 -3.28 1.44 -5.10
C LEU A 3 -3.97 0.09 -4.92
N GLY A 4 -5.11 -0.10 -5.59
CA GLY A 4 -5.97 -1.26 -5.43
C GLY A 4 -7.15 -1.02 -4.48
N THR A 5 -8.16 -1.89 -4.60
CA THR A 5 -9.44 -1.79 -3.87
C THR A 5 -9.82 -3.14 -3.22
N GLY A 6 -8.82 -3.92 -2.80
CA GLY A 6 -8.97 -5.23 -2.18
C GLY A 6 -9.26 -5.19 -0.66
N GLY A 7 -9.06 -6.31 0.03
CA GLY A 7 -9.22 -6.37 1.49
C GLY A 7 -8.19 -5.51 2.24
N ALA A 8 -6.91 -5.61 1.84
CA ALA A 8 -5.82 -4.86 2.44
C ALA A 8 -5.99 -3.33 2.30
N SER A 9 -6.56 -2.85 1.19
CA SER A 9 -6.83 -1.43 0.98
C SER A 9 -7.84 -0.87 1.98
N LYS A 10 -8.82 -1.68 2.42
CA LYS A 10 -9.82 -1.28 3.43
C LYS A 10 -9.19 -1.12 4.81
N ALA A 11 -8.25 -2.00 5.18
CA ALA A 11 -7.51 -1.86 6.43
C ALA A 11 -6.66 -0.58 6.44
N ALA A 12 -5.91 -0.33 5.35
CA ALA A 12 -5.16 0.90 5.19
C ALA A 12 -6.06 2.15 5.21
N GLU A 13 -7.21 2.09 4.52
CA GLU A 13 -8.20 3.16 4.51
C GLU A 13 -8.72 3.47 5.91
N TRP A 14 -9.08 2.44 6.69
CA TRP A 14 -9.61 2.60 8.03
C TRP A 14 -8.63 3.34 8.94
N VAL A 15 -7.35 2.95 8.92
CA VAL A 15 -6.30 3.61 9.70
C VAL A 15 -6.12 5.07 9.25
N LEU A 16 -6.01 5.30 7.94
CA LEU A 16 -5.83 6.65 7.40
C LEU A 16 -7.01 7.58 7.72
N LYS A 17 -8.25 7.10 7.63
CA LYS A 17 -9.45 7.85 8.04
C LYS A 17 -9.41 8.20 9.53
N LYS A 18 -8.99 7.26 10.39
CA LYS A 18 -8.83 7.50 11.83
C LYS A 18 -7.82 8.62 12.12
N HIS A 19 -6.83 8.81 11.26
CA HIS A 19 -5.85 9.90 11.33
C HIS A 19 -6.24 11.16 10.53
N GLY A 20 -7.48 11.24 10.02
CA GLY A 20 -7.98 12.42 9.31
C GLY A 20 -7.38 12.63 7.92
N CYS A 21 -6.76 11.60 7.32
CA CYS A 21 -6.16 11.71 6.00
C CYS A 21 -7.21 11.71 4.89
N GLN A 22 -6.98 12.50 3.84
CA GLN A 22 -7.73 12.41 2.60
C GLN A 22 -7.21 11.23 1.76
N ILE A 23 -8.13 10.46 1.18
CA ILE A 23 -7.80 9.19 0.53
C ILE A 23 -8.38 9.16 -0.88
N THR A 24 -7.48 8.98 -1.84
CA THR A 24 -7.79 8.63 -3.22
C THR A 24 -7.38 7.19 -3.48
N PHE A 25 -8.26 6.41 -4.11
CA PHE A 25 -8.01 5.05 -4.55
C PHE A 25 -7.66 5.00 -6.03
N VAL A 26 -6.91 3.96 -6.42
CA VAL A 26 -6.66 3.62 -7.82
C VAL A 26 -7.23 2.24 -8.09
N SER A 27 -8.08 2.14 -9.12
CA SER A 27 -8.75 0.89 -9.48
C SER A 27 -8.75 0.67 -10.99
N ARG A 28 -8.84 -0.61 -11.39
CA ARG A 28 -9.13 -0.99 -12.78
C ARG A 28 -10.55 -0.61 -13.22
N LYS A 29 -11.47 -0.53 -12.26
CA LYS A 29 -12.87 -0.15 -12.46
C LYS A 29 -13.23 0.89 -11.40
N PRO A 30 -12.98 2.18 -11.66
CA PRO A 30 -13.39 3.26 -10.76
C PRO A 30 -14.90 3.19 -10.51
N ALA A 31 -15.29 3.26 -9.24
CA ALA A 31 -16.69 3.07 -8.81
C ALA A 31 -17.19 4.18 -7.86
N SER A 32 -16.34 5.15 -7.52
CA SER A 32 -16.66 6.25 -6.59
C SER A 32 -15.90 7.51 -6.98
N GLU A 33 -16.35 8.67 -6.49
CA GLU A 33 -15.74 9.97 -6.77
C GLU A 33 -14.28 10.10 -6.32
N ASN A 34 -13.90 9.38 -5.26
CA ASN A 34 -12.53 9.35 -4.76
C ASN A 34 -11.69 8.20 -5.34
N THR A 35 -12.15 7.53 -6.40
CA THR A 35 -11.40 6.48 -7.09
C THR A 35 -11.07 6.91 -8.51
N VAL A 36 -9.80 6.83 -8.89
CA VAL A 36 -9.32 7.14 -10.24
C VAL A 36 -8.86 5.86 -10.95
N SER A 37 -8.81 5.92 -12.28
CA SER A 37 -8.22 4.83 -13.06
C SER A 37 -6.69 4.89 -13.05
N TRP A 38 -6.06 3.77 -13.41
CA TRP A 38 -4.60 3.73 -13.62
C TRP A 38 -4.15 4.65 -14.75
N ASP A 39 -4.95 4.75 -15.81
CA ASP A 39 -4.62 5.58 -16.98
C ASP A 39 -4.67 7.07 -16.64
N ASP A 40 -5.66 7.50 -15.85
CA ASP A 40 -5.79 8.89 -15.41
C ASP A 40 -4.61 9.29 -14.50
N LEU A 41 -4.24 8.39 -13.59
CA LEU A 41 -3.12 8.63 -12.69
C LEU A 41 -1.78 8.68 -13.44
N ASN A 42 -1.59 7.81 -14.43
CA ASN A 42 -0.36 7.77 -15.23
C ASN A 42 -0.20 9.00 -16.13
N LYS A 43 -1.31 9.63 -16.55
CA LYS A 43 -1.30 10.91 -17.28
C LYS A 43 -1.14 12.13 -16.36
N SER A 44 -1.31 11.94 -15.06
CA SER A 44 -1.28 12.98 -14.04
C SER A 44 0.02 12.93 -13.24
N SER A 45 0.16 13.80 -12.24
CA SER A 45 1.25 13.72 -11.27
C SER A 45 0.77 13.14 -9.94
N ILE A 46 1.67 12.46 -9.22
CA ILE A 46 1.46 12.09 -7.80
C ILE A 46 1.83 13.21 -6.81
N SER A 47 2.22 14.41 -7.27
CA SER A 47 2.71 15.52 -6.43
C SER A 47 1.74 15.98 -5.33
N GLY A 48 0.44 15.70 -5.46
CA GLY A 48 -0.59 15.99 -4.47
C GLY A 48 -0.69 14.96 -3.34
N PHE A 49 0.11 13.90 -3.35
CA PHE A 49 0.07 12.82 -2.36
C PHE A 49 1.39 12.70 -1.62
N GLU A 50 1.34 12.72 -0.28
CA GLU A 50 2.53 12.48 0.54
C GLU A 50 2.79 11.00 0.77
N LEU A 51 1.73 10.18 0.80
CA LEU A 51 1.79 8.74 1.06
C LEU A 51 1.14 7.95 -0.09
N ILE A 52 1.91 7.03 -0.67
CA ILE A 52 1.49 6.12 -1.73
C ILE A 52 1.61 4.69 -1.20
N ILE A 53 0.48 3.98 -1.13
CA ILE A 53 0.41 2.63 -0.56
C ILE A 53 0.08 1.61 -1.65
N ASN A 54 0.99 0.67 -1.93
CA ASN A 54 0.70 -0.47 -2.79
C ASN A 54 -0.04 -1.56 -2.02
N THR A 55 -1.30 -1.81 -2.40
CA THR A 55 -2.11 -2.93 -1.88
C THR A 55 -2.47 -3.93 -2.98
N THR A 56 -1.83 -3.81 -4.15
CA THR A 56 -1.96 -4.74 -5.27
C THR A 56 -0.95 -5.88 -5.12
N PRO A 57 -1.14 -7.03 -5.80
CA PRO A 57 -0.15 -8.10 -5.80
C PRO A 57 1.04 -7.84 -6.74
N LEU A 58 1.10 -6.69 -7.43
CA LEU A 58 2.15 -6.40 -8.41
C LEU A 58 3.51 -6.24 -7.70
N GLY A 59 4.50 -7.00 -8.16
CA GLY A 59 5.85 -7.02 -7.59
C GLY A 59 6.09 -8.12 -6.56
N MET A 60 5.10 -8.97 -6.30
CA MET A 60 5.23 -10.14 -5.43
C MET A 60 5.89 -11.31 -6.17
N HIS A 61 6.67 -12.14 -5.46
CA HIS A 61 7.22 -13.37 -6.02
C HIS A 61 6.11 -14.28 -6.63
N PRO A 62 6.32 -14.87 -7.82
CA PRO A 62 7.55 -14.85 -8.63
C PRO A 62 7.70 -13.62 -9.55
N ASN A 63 6.66 -12.80 -9.72
CA ASN A 63 6.62 -11.68 -10.66
C ASN A 63 7.23 -10.40 -10.06
N ILE A 64 8.50 -10.47 -9.67
CA ILE A 64 9.18 -9.42 -8.90
C ILE A 64 9.48 -8.12 -9.68
N ASP A 65 9.36 -8.18 -11.01
CA ASP A 65 9.58 -7.05 -11.90
C ASP A 65 8.29 -6.32 -12.28
N GLU A 66 7.13 -6.85 -11.89
CA GLU A 66 5.87 -6.14 -12.01
C GLU A 66 5.80 -5.00 -10.97
N TYR A 67 5.14 -3.91 -11.33
CA TYR A 67 4.91 -2.79 -10.42
C TYR A 67 3.67 -2.00 -10.86
N PRO A 68 3.01 -1.31 -9.92
CA PRO A 68 1.93 -0.37 -10.24
C PRO A 68 2.35 0.67 -11.29
N PRO A 69 1.58 0.87 -12.38
CA PRO A 69 1.91 1.87 -13.39
C PRO A 69 1.65 3.27 -12.83
N LEU A 70 2.72 3.93 -12.38
CA LEU A 70 2.70 5.27 -11.80
C LEU A 70 3.65 6.20 -12.56
N PRO A 71 3.42 7.52 -12.51
CA PRO A 71 4.34 8.51 -13.04
C PRO A 71 5.54 8.69 -12.09
N TYR A 72 6.39 7.67 -11.97
CA TYR A 72 7.53 7.67 -11.03
C TYR A 72 8.49 8.85 -11.22
N ASP A 73 8.58 9.40 -12.42
CA ASP A 73 9.41 10.58 -12.70
C ASP A 73 8.93 11.84 -11.98
N THR A 74 7.64 11.91 -11.61
CA THR A 74 7.10 12.99 -10.79
C THR A 74 7.27 12.74 -9.29
N ALA A 75 7.94 11.65 -8.89
CA ALA A 75 8.19 11.37 -7.49
C ALA A 75 9.31 12.25 -6.93
N GLU A 76 9.07 12.81 -5.75
CA GLU A 76 9.95 13.75 -5.04
C GLU A 76 10.24 13.23 -3.62
N LYS A 77 11.25 13.77 -2.94
CA LYS A 77 11.65 13.36 -1.58
C LYS A 77 10.55 13.47 -0.51
N LYS A 78 9.54 14.31 -0.75
CA LYS A 78 8.37 14.45 0.13
C LYS A 78 7.47 13.21 0.14
N HIS A 79 7.54 12.38 -0.91
CA HIS A 79 6.71 11.19 -1.01
C HIS A 79 7.28 10.04 -0.19
N THR A 80 6.37 9.31 0.46
CA THR A 80 6.63 8.02 1.10
C THR A 80 5.89 6.94 0.33
N PHE A 81 6.61 5.90 -0.08
CA PHE A 81 6.08 4.72 -0.74
C PHE A 81 6.06 3.58 0.26
N PHE A 82 4.88 3.02 0.50
CA PHE A 82 4.68 1.89 1.40
C PHE A 82 4.14 0.71 0.60
N ASP A 83 4.87 -0.40 0.58
CA ASP A 83 4.43 -1.63 -0.07
C ASP A 83 4.00 -2.64 0.99
N LEU A 84 2.79 -3.21 0.85
CA LEU A 84 2.34 -4.28 1.74
C LEU A 84 2.99 -5.63 1.39
N ILE A 85 3.66 -5.71 0.23
CA ILE A 85 4.50 -6.85 -0.14
C ILE A 85 5.78 -6.84 0.70
N TYR A 86 6.15 -8.00 1.22
CA TYR A 86 7.38 -8.22 1.99
C TYR A 86 8.38 -9.16 1.30
N ASN A 87 7.93 -9.92 0.29
CA ASN A 87 8.78 -10.79 -0.52
C ASN A 87 8.59 -10.49 -2.02
N PRO A 88 9.60 -9.90 -2.69
CA PRO A 88 10.95 -9.60 -2.20
C PRO A 88 10.98 -8.43 -1.21
N ALA A 89 12.06 -8.32 -0.43
CA ALA A 89 12.24 -7.26 0.57
C ALA A 89 12.25 -5.84 -0.04
N GLU A 90 12.64 -5.73 -1.31
CA GLU A 90 12.62 -4.49 -2.10
C GLU A 90 11.99 -4.75 -3.48
N THR A 91 10.68 -4.49 -3.60
CA THR A 91 9.91 -4.65 -4.85
C THR A 91 10.31 -3.62 -5.91
N ALA A 92 9.98 -3.87 -7.18
CA ALA A 92 10.21 -2.89 -8.25
C ALA A 92 9.55 -1.52 -7.97
N PHE A 93 8.38 -1.52 -7.32
CA PHE A 93 7.69 -0.32 -6.82
C PHE A 93 8.57 0.50 -5.87
N LEU A 94 9.15 -0.15 -4.85
CA LEU A 94 10.03 0.50 -3.89
C LEU A 94 11.37 0.92 -4.52
N ARG A 95 11.98 0.07 -5.36
CA ARG A 95 13.24 0.41 -6.07
C ARG A 95 13.11 1.69 -6.89
N LYS A 96 12.02 1.83 -7.64
CA LYS A 96 11.77 3.04 -8.45
C LYS A 96 11.63 4.29 -7.60
N ALA A 97 10.86 4.22 -6.52
CA ALA A 97 10.69 5.35 -5.60
C ALA A 97 12.00 5.74 -4.91
N LYS A 98 12.76 4.76 -4.43
CA LYS A 98 14.07 4.98 -3.81
C LYS A 98 15.08 5.60 -4.78
N GLY A 99 15.04 5.21 -6.07
CA GLY A 99 15.83 5.83 -7.13
C GLY A 99 15.54 7.32 -7.34
N ARG A 100 14.38 7.81 -6.89
CA ARG A 100 14.00 9.24 -6.89
C ARG A 100 14.29 9.94 -5.55
N GLY A 101 14.88 9.23 -4.59
CA GLY A 101 15.18 9.72 -3.25
C GLY A 101 13.98 9.75 -2.30
N CYS A 102 12.88 9.07 -2.64
CA CYS A 102 11.71 8.96 -1.76
C CYS A 102 11.99 8.04 -0.57
N LYS A 103 11.23 8.25 0.51
CA LYS A 103 11.20 7.29 1.62
C LYS A 103 10.44 6.04 1.17
N VAL A 104 10.97 4.86 1.51
CA VAL A 104 10.36 3.57 1.18
C VAL A 104 10.17 2.72 2.44
N ILE A 105 9.06 1.98 2.49
CA ILE A 105 8.69 1.08 3.59
C ILE A 105 8.17 -0.22 2.97
N ASN A 106 8.64 -1.37 3.45
CA ASN A 106 8.13 -2.68 3.02
C ASN A 106 7.14 -3.27 4.04
N GLY A 107 6.47 -4.35 3.65
CA GLY A 107 5.39 -4.94 4.44
C GLY A 107 5.83 -5.85 5.57
N LEU A 108 7.14 -6.08 5.76
CA LEU A 108 7.63 -7.12 6.69
C LEU A 108 7.25 -6.81 8.13
N TYR A 109 7.52 -5.58 8.58
CA TYR A 109 7.17 -5.18 9.95
C TYR A 109 5.66 -5.26 10.19
N MET A 110 4.85 -4.87 9.19
CA MET A 110 3.40 -5.03 9.28
C MET A 110 3.00 -6.51 9.43
N LEU A 111 3.63 -7.42 8.67
CA LEU A 111 3.40 -8.86 8.74
C LEU A 111 3.72 -9.44 10.13
N GLU A 112 4.85 -9.03 10.70
CA GLU A 112 5.28 -9.45 12.05
C GLU A 112 4.26 -8.98 13.11
N GLN A 113 3.90 -7.69 13.08
CA GLN A 113 2.98 -7.10 14.04
C GLN A 113 1.57 -7.69 13.95
N GLN A 114 1.07 -7.99 12.74
CA GLN A 114 -0.23 -8.67 12.63
C GLN A 114 -0.19 -10.11 13.17
N ALA A 115 0.95 -10.80 13.06
CA ALA A 115 1.12 -12.16 13.56
C ALA A 115 1.17 -12.16 15.09
N GLU A 116 1.93 -11.23 15.69
CA GLU A 116 1.93 -11.01 17.14
C GLU A 116 0.52 -10.69 17.65
N LYS A 117 -0.21 -9.80 16.97
CA LYS A 117 -1.56 -9.44 17.41
C LYS A 117 -2.57 -10.58 17.28
N ALA A 118 -2.46 -11.38 16.21
CA ALA A 118 -3.26 -12.58 16.05
C ALA A 118 -2.95 -13.60 17.16
N TRP A 119 -1.66 -13.79 17.48
CA TRP A 119 -1.22 -14.67 18.57
C TRP A 119 -1.78 -14.23 19.93
N GLU A 120 -1.73 -12.94 20.26
CA GLU A 120 -2.36 -12.41 21.46
C GLU A 120 -3.85 -12.74 21.51
N THR A 121 -4.55 -12.55 20.39
CA THR A 121 -6.01 -12.76 20.30
C THR A 121 -6.39 -14.23 20.46
N TRP A 122 -5.57 -15.15 19.94
CA TRP A 122 -5.81 -16.59 20.09
C TRP A 122 -5.52 -17.11 21.50
N ASN A 123 -4.61 -16.46 22.23
CA ASN A 123 -4.24 -16.85 23.58
C ASN A 123 -4.97 -16.07 24.68
N THR A 124 -5.88 -15.14 24.33
CA THR A 124 -6.82 -14.58 25.29
C THR A 124 -7.96 -15.58 25.50
N ASP A 125 -7.89 -16.31 26.62
CA ASP A 125 -8.93 -17.22 27.14
C ASP A 125 -10.28 -16.49 27.31
N GLU A 126 -11.17 -16.59 26.33
CA GLU A 126 -12.58 -16.81 26.66
C GLU A 126 -12.74 -18.30 26.93
N GLN A 127 -13.00 -18.61 28.20
CA GLN A 127 -13.20 -19.93 28.77
C GLN A 127 -13.98 -20.84 27.82
N ILE A 128 -13.29 -21.77 27.16
CA ILE A 128 -13.93 -23.00 26.68
C ILE A 128 -14.21 -23.83 27.94
N THR A 129 -15.30 -23.51 28.62
CA THR A 129 -15.89 -24.44 29.59
C THR A 129 -16.30 -25.70 28.82
N PRO A 130 -15.81 -26.89 29.22
CA PRO A 130 -16.15 -28.15 28.56
C PRO A 130 -17.65 -28.49 28.64
#